data_AF-A0A2E7A486-F1
#
_entry.id   AF-A0A2E7A486-F1
#
_cell.length_a   1.000
_cell.length_b   1.000
_cell.length_c   1.000
_cell.angle_alpha   90.00
_cell.angle_beta   90.00
_cell.angle_gamma   90.00
#
_symmetry.space_group_name_H-M   'P 1'
#
loop_
_entity.id
_entity.type
_entity.pdbx_description
1 polymer ?
#
loop_
_entity_poly.entity_id
_entity_poly.type
_entity_poly.pdbx_seq_one_letter_code
_entity_poly.pdbx_strand_id
1 'polypeptide(L)'
;MVGDSYEETEQSLRDLFGLDVAYRDPGHRPAREAGVSIFGLKNFVMPIGHQFLELVSPLSPGPDSAGGRYIERRGGPGGYMLLFQVARSDYEARLGHIQELGVRLVAGGDISEAGSDAVHIHPKDLSGCLVELRWCENEDRDDGDWWPVERDWQEHSNTDLVERINGAEVQTSDPLALAQRWGQVLQEDYYVDHGVPKIPTLDGPVRFIEPFDGRPEGLGGIDLKVRDRVALLMHAEALGLPHAEDMIEISGLRFYLV
;
A
#
# COMPACT_ATOMS: atom_id res chain seq x y z
N MET A 1 0.17 0.79 4.89
CA MET A 1 -0.33 1.91 5.73
C MET A 1 0.67 2.21 6.85
N VAL A 2 0.60 3.39 7.46
CA VAL A 2 1.43 3.77 8.61
C VAL A 2 0.53 4.27 9.74
N GLY A 3 0.77 3.80 10.96
CA GLY A 3 -0.09 4.10 12.10
C GLY A 3 0.66 4.25 13.43
N ASP A 4 -0.02 4.81 14.41
CA ASP A 4 0.43 4.99 15.80
C ASP A 4 -0.33 4.10 16.82
N SER A 5 -1.48 3.55 16.43
CA SER A 5 -2.25 2.55 17.19
C SER A 5 -2.09 1.13 16.61
N TYR A 6 -0.94 0.50 16.82
CA TYR A 6 -0.58 -0.80 16.21
C TYR A 6 -1.56 -1.93 16.57
N GLU A 7 -1.78 -2.18 17.86
CA GLU A 7 -2.59 -3.29 18.35
C GLU A 7 -4.08 -3.09 18.05
N GLU A 8 -4.59 -1.85 18.17
CA GLU A 8 -5.99 -1.53 17.85
C GLU A 8 -6.28 -1.65 16.35
N THR A 9 -5.33 -1.24 15.50
CA THR A 9 -5.48 -1.36 14.05
C THR A 9 -5.51 -2.84 13.63
N GLU A 10 -4.61 -3.65 14.19
CA GLU A 10 -4.63 -5.09 13.97
C GLU A 10 -5.97 -5.71 14.38
N GLN A 11 -6.43 -5.42 15.60
CA GLN A 11 -7.69 -5.96 16.10
C GLN A 11 -8.88 -5.56 15.22
N SER A 12 -8.92 -4.29 14.78
CA SER A 12 -9.98 -3.79 13.89
C SER A 12 -9.99 -4.51 12.54
N LEU A 13 -8.82 -4.76 11.94
CA LEU A 13 -8.71 -5.48 10.67
C LEU A 13 -9.12 -6.96 10.81
N ARG A 14 -8.77 -7.58 11.94
CA ARG A 14 -9.17 -8.96 12.28
C ARG A 14 -10.68 -9.07 12.46
N ASP A 15 -11.25 -8.22 13.30
CA ASP A 15 -12.67 -8.31 13.66
C ASP A 15 -13.57 -7.94 12.48
N LEU A 16 -13.22 -6.90 11.72
CA LEU A 16 -14.04 -6.43 10.62
C LEU A 16 -13.91 -7.28 9.36
N PHE A 17 -12.68 -7.55 8.93
CA PHE A 17 -12.41 -8.17 7.63
C PHE A 17 -12.01 -9.64 7.72
N GLY A 18 -11.83 -10.18 8.92
CA GLY A 18 -11.42 -11.58 9.13
C GLY A 18 -9.98 -11.86 8.70
N LEU A 19 -9.15 -10.83 8.59
CA LEU A 19 -7.75 -10.96 8.17
C LEU A 19 -6.88 -11.57 9.29
N ASP A 20 -5.79 -12.22 8.90
CA ASP A 20 -4.81 -12.76 9.85
C ASP A 20 -3.40 -12.27 9.53
N VAL A 21 -2.54 -12.20 10.54
CA VAL A 21 -1.15 -11.74 10.39
C VAL A 21 -0.30 -12.90 9.91
N ALA A 22 0.23 -12.78 8.70
CA ALA A 22 1.18 -13.71 8.11
C ALA A 22 2.63 -13.41 8.52
N TYR A 23 2.95 -12.14 8.82
CA TYR A 23 4.33 -11.76 9.10
C TYR A 23 4.46 -10.58 10.06
N ARG A 24 5.54 -10.62 10.86
CA ARG A 24 6.08 -9.50 11.63
C ARG A 24 7.60 -9.56 11.58
N ASP A 25 8.25 -8.41 11.43
CA ASP A 25 9.68 -8.31 11.63
C ASP A 25 10.05 -8.64 13.09
N PRO A 26 10.94 -9.61 13.35
CA PRO A 26 11.40 -9.95 14.70
C PRO A 26 12.32 -8.87 15.32
N GLY A 27 12.66 -7.81 14.58
CA GLY A 27 13.37 -6.64 15.09
C GLY A 27 14.86 -6.62 14.78
N HIS A 28 15.38 -7.63 14.08
CA HIS A 28 16.81 -7.78 13.80
C HIS A 28 17.11 -8.17 12.35
N ARG A 29 16.10 -8.20 11.47
CA ARG A 29 16.31 -8.54 10.06
C ARG A 29 16.82 -7.33 9.27
N PRO A 30 17.69 -7.53 8.27
CA PRO A 30 18.01 -6.48 7.30
C PRO A 30 16.82 -6.18 6.37
N ALA A 31 16.87 -5.04 5.66
CA ALA A 31 15.79 -4.58 4.76
C ALA A 31 15.42 -5.62 3.69
N ARG A 32 16.46 -6.15 3.03
CA ARG A 32 16.38 -7.25 2.06
C ARG A 32 15.84 -8.58 2.62
N GLU A 33 15.60 -8.69 3.94
CA GLU A 33 14.99 -9.85 4.62
C GLU A 33 13.66 -9.42 5.31
N ALA A 34 12.94 -8.45 4.74
CA ALA A 34 11.66 -7.93 5.23
C ALA A 34 11.78 -7.25 6.62
N GLY A 35 12.98 -6.76 6.96
CA GLY A 35 13.24 -6.03 8.19
C GLY A 35 12.85 -4.56 8.08
N VAL A 36 11.98 -4.10 8.98
CA VAL A 36 11.56 -2.70 9.09
C VAL A 36 12.14 -2.00 10.33
N SER A 37 12.62 -2.77 11.31
CA SER A 37 13.19 -2.26 12.57
C SER A 37 14.44 -1.42 12.37
N ILE A 38 15.21 -1.72 11.32
CA ILE A 38 16.36 -0.94 10.90
C ILE A 38 15.99 0.49 10.50
N PHE A 39 14.71 0.74 10.16
CA PHE A 39 14.15 2.06 9.86
C PHE A 39 13.46 2.69 11.08
N GLY A 40 13.57 2.06 12.25
CA GLY A 40 12.91 2.49 13.48
C GLY A 40 11.41 2.19 13.50
N LEU A 41 10.97 1.14 12.81
CA LEU A 41 9.57 0.75 12.68
C LEU A 41 9.32 -0.68 13.23
N LYS A 42 8.09 -0.97 13.63
CA LYS A 42 7.56 -2.35 13.73
C LYS A 42 6.46 -2.52 12.69
N ASN A 43 6.25 -3.73 12.19
CA ASN A 43 5.17 -4.00 11.22
C ASN A 43 4.33 -5.22 11.56
N PHE A 44 3.17 -5.31 10.91
CA PHE A 44 2.51 -6.58 10.63
C PHE A 44 2.05 -6.58 9.18
N VAL A 45 2.00 -7.76 8.57
CA VAL A 45 1.51 -7.96 7.20
C VAL A 45 0.38 -8.97 7.21
N MET A 46 -0.72 -8.63 6.54
CA MET A 46 -1.91 -9.49 6.39
C MET A 46 -2.20 -9.72 4.91
N PRO A 47 -2.36 -10.99 4.46
CA PRO A 47 -2.79 -11.27 3.10
C PRO A 47 -4.27 -10.93 2.89
N ILE A 48 -4.59 -10.47 1.69
CA ILE A 48 -5.94 -10.29 1.15
C ILE A 48 -5.97 -10.95 -0.22
N GLY A 49 -6.48 -12.18 -0.29
CA GLY A 49 -6.30 -13.02 -1.49
C GLY A 49 -4.82 -13.31 -1.71
N HIS A 50 -4.27 -12.83 -2.83
CA HIS A 50 -2.84 -12.94 -3.19
C HIS A 50 -2.08 -11.60 -3.04
N GLN A 51 -2.72 -10.60 -2.43
CA GLN A 51 -2.16 -9.27 -2.20
C GLN A 51 -1.98 -9.05 -0.69
N PHE A 52 -1.37 -7.93 -0.30
CA PHE A 52 -0.96 -7.73 1.09
C PHE A 52 -1.27 -6.32 1.58
N LEU A 53 -1.78 -6.26 2.80
CA LEU A 53 -1.89 -5.03 3.58
C LEU A 53 -0.85 -5.07 4.70
N GLU A 54 0.11 -4.16 4.63
CA GLU A 54 1.10 -3.96 5.69
C GLU A 54 0.75 -2.72 6.51
N LEU A 55 0.80 -2.83 7.83
CA LEU A 55 0.92 -1.67 8.71
C LEU A 55 2.34 -1.57 9.25
N VAL A 56 2.96 -0.41 9.10
CA VAL A 56 4.18 -0.02 9.82
C VAL A 56 3.86 1.00 10.91
N SER A 57 4.56 0.94 12.04
CA SER A 57 4.41 1.87 13.14
C SER A 57 5.78 2.27 13.69
N PRO A 58 6.05 3.57 13.94
CA PRO A 58 7.28 4.00 14.60
C PRO A 58 7.50 3.30 15.96
N LEU A 59 8.72 2.82 16.21
CA LEU A 59 9.11 2.26 17.52
C LEU A 59 9.07 3.31 18.63
N SER A 60 9.34 4.56 18.27
CA SER A 60 9.23 5.73 19.14
C SER A 60 8.24 6.72 18.53
N PRO A 61 7.33 7.32 19.32
CA PRO A 61 6.44 8.36 18.84
C PRO A 61 7.21 9.60 18.37
N GLY A 62 6.58 10.41 17.52
CA GLY A 62 7.13 11.68 17.04
C GLY A 62 7.97 11.57 15.77
N PRO A 63 8.60 12.68 15.33
CA PRO A 63 9.18 12.82 13.99
C PRO A 63 10.59 12.24 13.82
N ASP A 64 11.06 11.40 14.75
CA ASP A 64 12.43 10.86 14.70
C ASP A 64 12.59 9.81 13.59
N SER A 65 11.54 9.06 13.27
CA SER A 65 11.51 8.10 12.16
C SER A 65 10.90 8.70 10.88
N ALA A 66 11.18 8.07 9.72
CA ALA A 66 10.55 8.45 8.46
C ALA A 66 9.02 8.30 8.52
N GLY A 67 8.52 7.23 9.16
CA GLY A 67 7.10 7.01 9.40
C GLY A 67 6.48 8.08 10.29
N GLY A 68 7.16 8.48 11.37
CA GLY A 68 6.71 9.53 12.27
C GLY A 68 6.58 10.90 11.59
N ARG A 69 7.59 11.29 10.79
CA ARG A 69 7.51 12.52 9.96
C ARG A 69 6.39 12.45 8.92
N TYR A 70 6.10 11.26 8.41
CA TYR A 70 5.00 11.07 7.46
C TYR A 70 3.65 11.26 8.12
N ILE A 71 3.42 10.66 9.30
CA ILE A 71 2.19 10.82 10.09
C ILE A 71 1.94 12.31 10.39
N GLU A 72 2.95 13.02 10.90
CA GLU A 72 2.81 14.45 11.22
C GLU A 72 2.47 15.29 9.97
N ARG A 73 3.19 15.06 8.87
CA ARG A 73 2.92 15.77 7.61
C ARG A 73 1.52 15.48 7.07
N ARG A 74 1.02 14.25 7.20
CA ARG A 74 -0.32 13.84 6.75
C ARG A 74 -1.44 14.21 7.72
N GLY A 75 -1.13 14.78 8.88
CA GLY A 75 -2.11 15.12 9.91
C GLY A 75 -2.74 13.91 10.59
N GLY A 76 -2.01 12.79 10.69
CA GLY A 76 -2.47 11.55 11.33
C GLY A 76 -2.06 10.27 10.59
N PRO A 77 -2.44 9.09 11.11
CA PRO A 77 -2.18 7.80 10.48
C PRO A 77 -2.91 7.66 9.12
N GLY A 78 -2.50 6.71 8.28
CA GLY A 78 -3.19 6.43 7.02
C GLY A 78 -2.36 5.72 5.96
N GLY A 79 -2.74 5.89 4.69
CA GLY A 79 -2.01 5.35 3.56
C GLY A 79 -0.57 5.89 3.47
N TYR A 80 0.38 4.99 3.22
CA TYR A 80 1.82 5.30 3.23
C TYR A 80 2.50 5.01 1.89
N MET A 81 2.25 3.82 1.34
CA MET A 81 3.04 3.25 0.26
C MET A 81 2.19 2.33 -0.61
N LEU A 82 2.49 2.29 -1.91
CA LEU A 82 1.97 1.31 -2.87
C LEU A 82 3.14 0.53 -3.47
N LEU A 83 3.03 -0.80 -3.47
CA LEU A 83 4.00 -1.74 -4.02
C LEU A 83 3.39 -2.35 -5.27
N PHE A 84 4.09 -2.26 -6.40
CA PHE A 84 3.65 -2.84 -7.66
C PHE A 84 4.60 -3.95 -8.09
N GLN A 85 4.02 -5.10 -8.42
CA GLN A 85 4.73 -6.14 -9.15
C GLN A 85 4.96 -5.67 -10.58
N VAL A 86 6.16 -5.87 -11.08
CA VAL A 86 6.48 -5.78 -12.49
C VAL A 86 7.10 -7.10 -12.93
N ALA A 87 6.78 -7.52 -14.14
CA ALA A 87 7.34 -8.76 -14.69
C ALA A 87 8.88 -8.69 -14.71
N ARG A 88 9.54 -9.80 -14.42
CA ARG A 88 11.01 -9.92 -14.47
C ARG A 88 11.57 -9.45 -15.81
N SER A 89 10.87 -9.73 -16.90
CA SER A 89 11.26 -9.32 -18.26
C SER A 89 11.32 -7.82 -18.45
N ASP A 90 10.54 -7.07 -17.67
CA ASP A 90 10.32 -5.63 -17.86
C ASP A 90 11.08 -4.79 -16.82
N TYR A 91 11.44 -5.38 -15.68
CA TYR A 91 12.02 -4.69 -14.54
C TYR A 91 13.23 -3.81 -14.91
N GLU A 92 14.21 -4.36 -15.63
CA GLU A 92 15.43 -3.62 -16.03
C GLU A 92 15.12 -2.47 -16.98
N ALA A 93 14.16 -2.65 -17.90
CA ALA A 93 13.75 -1.62 -18.84
C ALA A 93 13.03 -0.47 -18.11
N ARG A 94 12.14 -0.80 -17.15
CA ARG A 94 11.45 0.19 -16.31
C ARG A 94 12.44 0.94 -15.43
N LEU A 95 13.42 0.26 -14.83
CA LEU A 95 14.47 0.88 -14.03
C LEU A 95 15.34 1.83 -14.87
N GLY A 96 15.75 1.40 -16.06
CA GLY A 96 16.50 2.23 -17.01
C GLY A 96 15.74 3.50 -17.38
N HIS A 97 14.44 3.38 -17.70
CA HIS A 97 13.58 4.52 -17.99
C HIS A 97 13.48 5.52 -16.83
N ILE A 98 13.27 5.03 -15.59
CA ILE A 98 13.24 5.89 -14.39
C ILE A 98 14.56 6.67 -14.25
N GLN A 99 15.70 6.02 -14.46
CA GLN A 99 17.01 6.64 -14.39
C GLN A 99 17.24 7.67 -15.52
N GLU A 100 16.80 7.37 -16.75
CA GLU A 100 16.89 8.29 -17.89
C GLU A 100 16.04 9.56 -17.69
N LEU A 101 14.91 9.44 -17.01
CA LEU A 101 14.10 10.59 -16.58
C LEU A 101 14.73 11.42 -15.46
N GLY A 102 15.87 10.99 -14.91
CA GLY A 102 16.54 11.66 -13.78
C GLY A 102 15.75 11.58 -12.48
N VAL A 103 14.85 10.60 -12.36
CA VAL A 103 14.06 10.35 -11.14
C VAL A 103 14.96 9.74 -10.07
N ARG A 104 14.92 10.26 -8.84
CA ARG A 104 15.72 9.74 -7.73
C ARG A 104 15.10 8.47 -7.17
N LEU A 105 15.95 7.58 -6.69
CA LEU A 105 15.59 6.42 -5.90
C LEU A 105 15.98 6.66 -4.43
N VAL A 106 15.17 6.20 -3.49
CA VAL A 106 15.48 6.26 -2.04
C VAL A 106 16.00 4.94 -1.49
N ALA A 107 15.72 3.82 -2.17
CA ALA A 107 16.23 2.49 -1.88
C ALA A 107 16.29 1.67 -3.18
N GLY A 108 17.11 0.62 -3.20
CA GLY A 108 17.30 -0.26 -4.34
C GLY A 108 17.98 -1.59 -3.96
N GLY A 109 19.27 -1.72 -4.24
CA GLY A 109 20.01 -2.95 -3.97
C GLY A 109 20.02 -3.40 -2.50
N ASP A 110 19.80 -2.49 -1.56
CA ASP A 110 19.69 -2.75 -0.11
C ASP A 110 18.36 -3.41 0.31
N ILE A 111 17.33 -3.28 -0.53
CA ILE A 111 16.00 -3.92 -0.37
C ILE A 111 15.77 -5.03 -1.40
N SER A 112 16.83 -5.42 -2.11
CA SER A 112 16.86 -6.47 -3.13
C SER A 112 17.63 -7.69 -2.62
N GLU A 113 17.24 -8.87 -3.05
CA GLU A 113 17.90 -10.14 -2.75
C GLU A 113 17.85 -11.13 -3.93
N ALA A 114 18.42 -12.32 -3.74
CA ALA A 114 18.41 -13.34 -4.77
C ALA A 114 16.96 -13.76 -5.12
N GLY A 115 16.57 -13.54 -6.37
CA GLY A 115 15.20 -13.84 -6.83
C GLY A 115 14.19 -12.73 -6.53
N SER A 116 14.61 -11.53 -6.10
CA SER A 116 13.70 -10.42 -5.85
C SER A 116 14.44 -9.08 -5.88
N ASP A 117 14.29 -8.30 -6.95
CA ASP A 117 14.82 -6.93 -6.98
C ASP A 117 13.70 -5.90 -6.80
N ALA A 118 14.02 -4.83 -6.08
CA ALA A 118 13.11 -3.72 -5.90
C ALA A 118 13.79 -2.36 -5.90
N VAL A 119 13.01 -1.34 -6.20
CA VAL A 119 13.39 0.07 -6.06
C VAL A 119 12.27 0.87 -5.44
N HIS A 120 12.64 1.80 -4.54
CA HIS A 120 11.73 2.81 -4.02
C HIS A 120 11.96 4.13 -4.75
N ILE A 121 10.91 4.66 -5.36
CA ILE A 121 10.95 5.94 -6.07
C ILE A 121 10.85 7.09 -5.08
N HIS A 122 11.69 8.11 -5.22
CA HIS A 122 11.69 9.23 -4.28
C HIS A 122 10.38 10.04 -4.37
N PRO A 123 9.67 10.28 -3.25
CA PRO A 123 8.39 11.01 -3.25
C PRO A 123 8.43 12.47 -3.74
N LYS A 124 9.62 13.03 -3.98
CA LYS A 124 9.77 14.38 -4.54
C LYS A 124 9.69 14.38 -6.08
N ASP A 125 9.92 13.23 -6.70
CA ASP A 125 9.87 13.06 -8.15
C ASP A 125 8.61 12.32 -8.61
N LEU A 126 8.01 11.53 -7.72
CA LEU A 126 6.72 10.87 -7.88
C LEU A 126 5.94 11.01 -6.57
N SER A 127 5.12 12.05 -6.47
CA SER A 127 4.43 12.40 -5.22
C SER A 127 3.11 11.63 -5.06
N GLY A 128 2.29 11.95 -4.06
CA GLY A 128 1.10 11.17 -3.68
C GLY A 128 1.37 10.16 -2.56
N CYS A 129 2.25 9.18 -2.79
CA CYS A 129 2.70 8.24 -1.76
C CYS A 129 4.10 7.72 -2.09
N LEU A 130 4.70 6.92 -1.20
CA LEU A 130 5.89 6.18 -1.56
C LEU A 130 5.51 5.06 -2.55
N VAL A 131 6.29 4.86 -3.60
CA VAL A 131 6.03 3.84 -4.63
C VAL A 131 7.23 2.92 -4.73
N GLU A 132 6.95 1.62 -4.70
CA GLU A 132 7.92 0.57 -4.95
C GLU A 132 7.56 -0.17 -6.24
N LEU A 133 8.58 -0.46 -7.06
CA LEU A 133 8.51 -1.46 -8.11
C LEU A 133 9.35 -2.65 -7.69
N ARG A 134 8.78 -3.86 -7.80
CA ARG A 134 9.45 -5.11 -7.47
C ARG A 134 9.12 -6.18 -8.48
N TRP A 135 10.09 -7.06 -8.76
CA TRP A 135 9.79 -8.38 -9.32
C TRP A 135 10.19 -9.46 -8.30
N CYS A 136 9.56 -10.62 -8.35
CA CYS A 136 9.89 -11.77 -7.51
C CYS A 136 9.98 -13.04 -8.36
N GLU A 137 10.78 -14.01 -7.91
CA GLU A 137 10.81 -15.34 -8.50
C GLU A 137 9.43 -15.98 -8.42
N ASN A 138 9.13 -16.94 -9.31
CA ASN A 138 7.83 -17.62 -9.35
C ASN A 138 6.64 -16.68 -9.64
N GLU A 139 6.87 -15.51 -10.25
CA GLU A 139 5.83 -14.52 -10.61
C GLU A 139 4.72 -15.05 -11.54
N ASP A 140 4.94 -16.18 -12.20
CA ASP A 140 3.99 -16.83 -13.11
C ASP A 140 2.98 -17.74 -12.40
N ARG A 141 3.08 -17.87 -11.07
CA ARG A 141 2.24 -18.77 -10.27
C ARG A 141 1.23 -18.00 -9.45
N ASP A 142 0.04 -18.59 -9.27
CA ASP A 142 -0.99 -18.06 -8.36
C ASP A 142 -0.48 -17.98 -6.91
N ASP A 143 0.44 -18.87 -6.52
CA ASP A 143 1.13 -18.89 -5.23
C ASP A 143 2.57 -18.36 -5.31
N GLY A 144 2.86 -17.52 -6.31
CA GLY A 144 4.18 -16.94 -6.55
C GLY A 144 4.76 -16.23 -5.33
N ASP A 145 6.09 -16.12 -5.27
CA ASP A 145 6.73 -15.49 -4.14
C ASP A 145 6.32 -14.01 -4.08
N TRP A 146 5.96 -13.56 -2.88
CA TRP A 146 5.74 -12.15 -2.62
C TRP A 146 6.57 -11.67 -1.46
N TRP A 147 7.12 -10.49 -1.61
CA TRP A 147 7.90 -9.82 -0.58
C TRP A 147 7.08 -8.63 -0.04
N PRO A 148 6.94 -8.41 1.27
CA PRO A 148 7.82 -8.85 2.36
C PRO A 148 7.16 -9.91 3.29
N VAL A 149 6.57 -10.99 2.75
CA VAL A 149 5.97 -12.06 3.57
C VAL A 149 6.79 -13.35 3.54
N GLU A 150 6.61 -14.18 4.57
CA GLU A 150 7.14 -15.54 4.62
C GLU A 150 6.41 -16.45 3.63
N ARG A 151 7.03 -17.58 3.26
CA ARG A 151 6.50 -18.51 2.26
C ARG A 151 5.23 -19.26 2.67
N ASP A 152 4.84 -19.19 3.94
CA ASP A 152 3.66 -19.83 4.52
C ASP A 152 2.47 -18.86 4.69
N TRP A 153 2.54 -17.66 4.09
CA TRP A 153 1.48 -16.66 4.18
C TRP A 153 0.10 -17.16 3.75
N GLN A 154 0.03 -18.17 2.88
CA GLN A 154 -1.24 -18.74 2.38
C GLN A 154 -2.06 -19.38 3.51
N GLU A 155 -1.40 -19.88 4.57
CA GLU A 155 -2.08 -20.43 5.75
C GLU A 155 -2.86 -19.37 6.53
N HIS A 156 -2.52 -18.10 6.32
CA HIS A 156 -3.16 -16.92 6.92
C HIS A 156 -4.12 -16.20 5.97
N SER A 157 -4.24 -16.63 4.71
CA SER A 157 -5.15 -16.01 3.74
C SER A 157 -6.58 -16.46 3.98
N ASN A 158 -7.45 -15.49 4.28
CA ASN A 158 -8.88 -15.70 4.46
C ASN A 158 -9.66 -14.80 3.50
N THR A 159 -10.43 -15.41 2.60
CA THR A 159 -11.25 -14.68 1.60
C THR A 159 -12.75 -14.82 1.83
N ASP A 160 -13.18 -15.18 3.05
CA ASP A 160 -14.60 -15.34 3.38
C ASP A 160 -15.36 -14.00 3.35
N LEU A 161 -14.70 -12.88 3.68
CA LEU A 161 -15.31 -11.54 3.72
C LEU A 161 -14.77 -10.61 2.63
N VAL A 162 -13.45 -10.61 2.44
CA VAL A 162 -12.74 -9.76 1.47
C VAL A 162 -12.00 -10.65 0.47
N GLU A 163 -12.28 -10.46 -0.82
CA GLU A 163 -11.69 -11.29 -1.88
C GLU A 163 -10.32 -10.80 -2.33
N ARG A 164 -10.16 -9.49 -2.54
CA ARG A 164 -8.94 -8.85 -3.04
C ARG A 164 -8.98 -7.33 -2.86
N ILE A 165 -7.81 -6.69 -2.93
CA ILE A 165 -7.67 -5.25 -3.18
C ILE A 165 -7.97 -5.00 -4.66
N ASN A 166 -8.87 -4.04 -4.94
CA ASN A 166 -9.43 -3.78 -6.27
C ASN A 166 -9.18 -2.33 -6.76
N GLY A 167 -8.19 -1.65 -6.19
CA GLY A 167 -7.84 -0.28 -6.54
C GLY A 167 -7.30 0.52 -5.37
N ALA A 168 -6.78 1.71 -5.68
CA ALA A 168 -6.25 2.64 -4.69
C ALA A 168 -6.66 4.08 -5.02
N GLU A 169 -6.68 4.94 -3.99
CA GLU A 169 -7.04 6.34 -4.09
C GLU A 169 -5.91 7.23 -3.57
N VAL A 170 -5.36 8.06 -4.45
CA VAL A 170 -4.38 9.08 -4.10
C VAL A 170 -5.05 10.45 -4.21
N GLN A 171 -5.09 11.19 -3.10
CA GLN A 171 -5.61 12.56 -3.10
C GLN A 171 -4.49 13.57 -3.36
N THR A 172 -4.75 14.60 -4.16
CA THR A 172 -3.81 15.67 -4.52
C THR A 172 -4.56 16.92 -4.99
N SER A 173 -3.97 18.10 -4.83
CA SER A 173 -4.57 19.35 -5.34
C SER A 173 -4.57 19.46 -6.87
N ASP A 174 -3.83 18.61 -7.58
CA ASP A 174 -3.84 18.56 -9.06
C ASP A 174 -3.87 17.10 -9.55
N PRO A 175 -5.05 16.46 -9.56
CA PRO A 175 -5.19 15.04 -9.90
C PRO A 175 -4.70 14.68 -11.29
N LEU A 176 -4.93 15.55 -12.27
CA LEU A 176 -4.55 15.29 -13.65
C LEU A 176 -3.04 15.37 -13.83
N ALA A 177 -2.38 16.40 -13.26
CA ALA A 177 -0.93 16.51 -13.34
C ALA A 177 -0.24 15.33 -12.62
N LEU A 178 -0.77 14.89 -11.48
CA LEU A 178 -0.19 13.74 -10.77
C LEU A 178 -0.37 12.44 -11.55
N ALA A 179 -1.56 12.19 -12.13
CA ALA A 179 -1.79 11.03 -12.99
C ALA A 179 -0.86 11.02 -14.22
N GLN A 180 -0.67 12.17 -14.86
CA GLN A 180 0.27 12.33 -15.97
C GLN A 180 1.71 12.02 -15.54
N ARG A 181 2.11 12.50 -14.36
CA ARG A 181 3.45 12.24 -13.83
C ARG A 181 3.65 10.76 -13.49
N TRP A 182 2.65 10.13 -12.87
CA TRP A 182 2.64 8.69 -12.62
C TRP A 182 2.74 7.89 -13.91
N GLY A 183 1.93 8.22 -14.92
CA GLY A 183 1.99 7.54 -16.21
C GLY A 183 3.34 7.69 -16.89
N GLN A 184 3.94 8.88 -16.85
CA GLN A 184 5.28 9.11 -17.39
C GLN A 184 6.34 8.27 -16.67
N VAL A 185 6.37 8.27 -15.33
CA VAL A 185 7.43 7.59 -14.55
C VAL A 185 7.25 6.08 -14.59
N LEU A 186 6.01 5.59 -14.50
CA LEU A 186 5.69 4.17 -14.45
C LEU A 186 5.56 3.54 -15.85
N GLN A 187 5.59 4.32 -16.93
CA GLN A 187 5.35 3.87 -18.31
C GLN A 187 3.95 3.26 -18.52
N GLU A 188 2.94 3.87 -17.90
CA GLU A 188 1.54 3.47 -18.04
C GLU A 188 0.72 4.62 -18.61
N ASP A 189 -0.21 4.32 -19.51
CA ASP A 189 -1.13 5.32 -20.02
C ASP A 189 -2.22 5.60 -18.99
N TYR A 190 -2.30 6.85 -18.50
CA TYR A 190 -3.43 7.27 -17.70
C TYR A 190 -4.68 7.44 -18.58
N TYR A 191 -5.85 7.24 -17.99
CA TYR A 191 -7.14 7.54 -18.61
C TYR A 191 -8.01 8.35 -17.65
N VAL A 192 -9.08 8.94 -18.17
CA VAL A 192 -10.04 9.70 -17.36
C VAL A 192 -11.39 9.00 -17.43
N ASP A 193 -11.96 8.69 -16.28
CA ASP A 193 -13.26 8.04 -16.14
C ASP A 193 -14.14 8.88 -15.22
N HIS A 194 -15.32 9.29 -15.70
CA HIS A 194 -16.23 10.21 -15.00
C HIS A 194 -15.55 11.47 -14.43
N GLY A 195 -14.54 12.00 -15.13
CA GLY A 195 -13.78 13.19 -14.71
C GLY A 195 -12.65 12.90 -13.72
N VAL A 196 -12.44 11.65 -13.32
CA VAL A 196 -11.39 11.21 -12.40
C VAL A 196 -10.24 10.58 -13.20
N PRO A 197 -9.02 11.16 -13.16
CA PRO A 197 -7.83 10.55 -13.74
C PRO A 197 -7.44 9.25 -13.03
N LYS A 198 -7.01 8.24 -13.79
CA LYS A 198 -6.69 6.91 -13.31
C LYS A 198 -5.46 6.35 -14.02
N ILE A 199 -4.63 5.62 -13.29
CA ILE A 199 -3.59 4.74 -13.84
C ILE A 199 -4.09 3.30 -13.75
N PRO A 200 -4.12 2.53 -14.86
CA PRO A 200 -4.54 1.14 -14.85
C PRO A 200 -3.51 0.25 -14.16
N THR A 201 -3.98 -0.80 -13.50
CA THR A 201 -3.16 -1.95 -13.06
C THR A 201 -3.98 -3.23 -13.25
N LEU A 202 -3.38 -4.40 -13.08
CA LEU A 202 -4.10 -5.67 -13.12
C LEU A 202 -5.12 -5.82 -11.97
N ASP A 203 -4.82 -5.21 -10.83
CA ASP A 203 -5.60 -5.31 -9.60
C ASP A 203 -6.59 -4.15 -9.40
N GLY A 204 -6.89 -3.43 -10.48
CA GLY A 204 -7.73 -2.24 -10.46
C GLY A 204 -6.93 -0.94 -10.44
N PRO A 205 -7.59 0.19 -10.74
CA PRO A 205 -6.88 1.43 -11.01
C PRO A 205 -6.40 2.12 -9.73
N VAL A 206 -5.32 2.89 -9.86
CA VAL A 206 -5.02 3.99 -8.94
C VAL A 206 -5.77 5.22 -9.43
N ARG A 207 -6.75 5.70 -8.67
CA ARG A 207 -7.49 6.94 -8.97
C ARG A 207 -6.85 8.13 -8.27
N PHE A 208 -6.87 9.28 -8.95
CA PHE A 208 -6.38 10.54 -8.41
C PHE A 208 -7.55 11.48 -8.20
N ILE A 209 -7.71 11.99 -6.98
CA ILE A 209 -8.85 12.84 -6.59
C ILE A 209 -8.41 14.11 -5.89
N GLU A 210 -9.28 15.12 -5.87
CA GLU A 210 -9.09 16.28 -4.98
C GLU A 210 -9.33 15.86 -3.51
N PRO A 211 -8.56 16.40 -2.55
CA PRO A 211 -8.78 16.10 -1.13
C PRO A 211 -10.14 16.61 -0.64
N PHE A 212 -10.87 15.77 0.09
CA PHE A 212 -12.15 16.12 0.72
C PHE A 212 -12.15 15.95 2.25
N ASP A 213 -11.06 15.39 2.81
CA ASP A 213 -10.92 15.06 4.23
C ASP A 213 -10.14 16.12 5.03
N GLY A 214 -9.78 17.24 4.39
CA GLY A 214 -8.97 18.30 5.00
C GLY A 214 -7.49 17.92 5.21
N ARG A 215 -7.05 16.75 4.73
CA ARG A 215 -5.66 16.30 4.83
C ARG A 215 -4.89 16.63 3.53
N PRO A 216 -3.56 16.78 3.58
CA PRO A 216 -2.77 17.11 2.39
C PRO A 216 -2.70 15.95 1.40
N GLU A 217 -1.95 16.11 0.31
CA GLU A 217 -1.69 15.05 -0.68
C GLU A 217 -1.22 13.73 -0.01
N GLY A 218 -1.73 12.60 -0.48
CA GLY A 218 -1.52 11.30 0.18
C GLY A 218 -2.27 10.12 -0.44
N LEU A 219 -1.83 8.89 -0.15
CA LEU A 219 -2.69 7.71 -0.27
C LEU A 219 -3.82 7.83 0.77
N GLY A 220 -5.06 7.96 0.28
CA GLY A 220 -6.25 8.23 1.08
C GLY A 220 -7.12 6.99 1.30
N GLY A 221 -7.11 6.04 0.36
CA GLY A 221 -7.90 4.83 0.48
C GLY A 221 -7.51 3.71 -0.48
N ILE A 222 -8.13 2.56 -0.27
CA ILE A 222 -8.09 1.39 -1.15
C ILE A 222 -9.50 0.86 -1.38
N ASP A 223 -9.71 0.21 -2.51
CA ASP A 223 -10.96 -0.50 -2.79
C ASP A 223 -10.79 -1.96 -2.43
N LEU A 224 -11.78 -2.53 -1.76
CA LEU A 224 -11.83 -3.94 -1.39
C LEU A 224 -13.01 -4.59 -2.09
N LYS A 225 -12.75 -5.63 -2.87
CA LYS A 225 -13.81 -6.50 -3.37
C LYS A 225 -14.35 -7.32 -2.21
N VAL A 226 -15.59 -7.09 -1.80
CA VAL A 226 -16.19 -7.75 -0.63
C VAL A 226 -17.40 -8.59 -1.00
N ARG A 227 -17.69 -9.62 -0.18
CA ARG A 227 -18.81 -10.53 -0.42
C ARG A 227 -20.15 -9.95 0.01
N ASP A 228 -20.17 -9.23 1.12
CA ASP A 228 -21.39 -8.61 1.67
C ASP A 228 -21.07 -7.24 2.28
N ARG A 229 -21.24 -6.20 1.46
CA ARG A 229 -21.03 -4.81 1.87
C ARG A 229 -21.95 -4.39 3.03
N VAL A 230 -23.20 -4.82 3.03
CA VAL A 230 -24.18 -4.37 4.03
C VAL A 230 -23.81 -4.97 5.39
N ALA A 231 -23.47 -6.26 5.43
CA ALA A 231 -23.04 -6.91 6.66
C ALA A 231 -21.76 -6.27 7.24
N LEU A 232 -20.78 -5.94 6.40
CA LEU A 232 -19.54 -5.27 6.85
C LEU A 232 -19.80 -3.87 7.42
N LEU A 233 -20.66 -3.08 6.80
CA LEU A 233 -21.02 -1.75 7.32
C LEU A 233 -21.75 -1.85 8.67
N MET A 234 -22.72 -2.77 8.80
CA MET A 234 -23.38 -3.03 10.08
C MET A 234 -22.39 -3.50 11.16
N HIS A 235 -21.39 -4.29 10.77
CA HIS A 235 -20.35 -4.75 11.69
C HIS A 235 -19.43 -3.62 12.12
N ALA A 236 -19.02 -2.75 11.20
CA ALA A 236 -18.25 -1.54 11.51
C ALA A 236 -19.01 -0.60 12.45
N GLU A 237 -20.31 -0.40 12.24
CA GLU A 237 -21.16 0.37 13.16
C GLU A 237 -21.16 -0.26 14.57
N ALA A 238 -21.32 -1.59 14.67
CA ALA A 238 -21.28 -2.30 15.95
C ALA A 238 -19.92 -2.21 16.67
N LEU A 239 -18.82 -2.14 15.91
CA LEU A 239 -17.46 -1.92 16.41
C LEU A 239 -17.18 -0.43 16.72
N GLY A 240 -18.08 0.49 16.35
CA GLY A 240 -17.88 1.93 16.52
C GLY A 240 -16.83 2.52 15.57
N LEU A 241 -16.53 1.86 14.46
CA LEU A 241 -15.59 2.33 13.45
C LEU A 241 -16.23 3.45 12.59
N PRO A 242 -15.48 4.51 12.22
CA PRO A 242 -15.99 5.52 11.30
C PRO A 242 -16.34 4.90 9.95
N HIS A 243 -17.51 5.23 9.42
CA HIS A 243 -18.01 4.67 8.16
C HIS A 243 -18.92 5.65 7.42
N ALA A 244 -19.13 5.38 6.13
CA ALA A 244 -20.06 6.06 5.23
C ALA A 244 -20.87 5.02 4.43
N GLU A 245 -21.55 5.42 3.35
CA GLU A 245 -22.44 4.53 2.57
C GLU A 245 -21.72 3.31 1.98
N ASP A 246 -20.46 3.44 1.58
CA ASP A 246 -19.67 2.40 0.92
C ASP A 246 -18.23 2.34 1.43
N MET A 247 -17.94 2.95 2.59
CA MET A 247 -16.56 3.13 3.07
C MET A 247 -16.48 2.94 4.58
N ILE A 248 -15.42 2.29 5.03
CA ILE A 248 -15.06 2.17 6.45
C ILE A 248 -13.64 2.71 6.63
N GLU A 249 -13.37 3.46 7.69
CA GLU A 249 -12.04 4.00 7.98
C GLU A 249 -11.38 3.24 9.14
N ILE A 250 -10.14 2.77 8.92
CA ILE A 250 -9.30 2.20 9.98
C ILE A 250 -7.93 2.86 9.91
N SER A 251 -7.47 3.41 11.04
CA SER A 251 -6.16 4.09 11.16
C SER A 251 -5.96 5.17 10.08
N GLY A 252 -7.02 5.94 9.79
CA GLY A 252 -6.97 7.03 8.81
C GLY A 252 -6.84 6.60 7.34
N LEU A 253 -6.98 5.31 7.02
CA LEU A 253 -7.10 4.81 5.65
C LEU A 253 -8.57 4.44 5.37
N ARG A 254 -9.09 4.91 4.24
CA ARG A 254 -10.44 4.57 3.77
C ARG A 254 -10.44 3.23 3.04
N PHE A 255 -11.33 2.34 3.42
CA PHE A 255 -11.58 1.05 2.78
C PHE A 255 -12.94 1.13 2.08
N TYR A 256 -12.92 1.32 0.76
CA TYR A 256 -14.14 1.35 -0.05
C TYR A 256 -14.59 -0.06 -0.40
N LEU A 257 -15.87 -0.36 -0.23
CA LEU A 257 -16.44 -1.71 -0.31
C LEU A 257 -17.14 -1.91 -1.67
N VAL A 258 -16.54 -2.71 -2.56
CA VAL A 258 -17.00 -2.92 -3.95
C VAL A 258 -17.45 -4.34 -4.29
#